data_AF-A0A7V9I182-F1
#
_entry.id   AF-A0A7V9I182-F1
#
_cell.length_a   1.000
_cell.length_b   1.000
_cell.length_c   1.000
_cell.angle_alpha   90.00
_cell.angle_beta   90.00
_cell.angle_gamma   90.00
#
_symmetry.space_group_name_H-M   'P 1'
#
loop_
_entity.id
_entity.type
_entity.pdbx_description
1 polymer ?
#
loop_
_entity_poly.entity_id
_entity_poly.type
_entity_poly.pdbx_seq_one_letter_code
_entity_poly.pdbx_strand_id
1 'polypeptide(L)'
;MRFLDEYRDEAAARKLVRAIEDATTRPWTLMEVCGGQTHTIVRYGIDELLPKEIELVHGPGCPVCVTALETIDRAHAIAARPDVIFCSFGDMLRVPGSHGDLLQLKS
;
A
#
# COMPACT_ATOMS: atom_id res chain seq x y z
N MET A 1 -14.68 6.52 16.49
CA MET A 1 -13.37 5.84 16.69
C MET A 1 -12.49 6.85 17.41
N ARG A 2 -11.84 6.46 18.52
CA ARG A 2 -10.99 7.39 19.28
C ARG A 2 -9.92 7.98 18.36
N PHE A 3 -9.69 9.30 18.44
CA PHE A 3 -8.73 10.07 17.63
C PHE A 3 -9.08 10.37 16.17
N LEU A 4 -10.27 10.00 15.66
CA LEU A 4 -10.63 10.36 14.28
C LEU A 4 -10.78 11.87 14.08
N ASP A 5 -11.54 12.52 14.96
CA ASP A 5 -11.86 13.94 14.82
C ASP A 5 -10.65 14.83 15.15
N GLU A 6 -9.82 14.40 16.10
CA GLU A 6 -8.60 15.12 16.53
C GLU A 6 -7.52 15.17 15.43
N TYR A 7 -7.38 14.11 14.63
CA TYR A 7 -6.39 14.06 13.55
C TYR A 7 -6.97 14.42 12.17
N ARG A 8 -8.29 14.56 12.03
CA ARG A 8 -8.96 15.03 10.81
C ARG A 8 -9.36 16.50 10.94
N ASP A 9 -8.35 17.35 11.16
CA ASP A 9 -8.52 18.80 11.32
C ASP A 9 -7.81 19.54 10.17
N GLU A 10 -8.60 20.29 9.40
CA GLU A 10 -8.11 21.11 8.29
C GLU A 10 -7.16 22.22 8.76
N ALA A 11 -7.48 22.89 9.88
CA ALA A 11 -6.65 23.96 10.43
C ALA A 11 -5.30 23.42 10.91
N ALA A 12 -5.28 22.22 11.51
CA ALA A 12 -4.04 21.54 11.85
C ALA A 12 -3.23 21.17 10.60
N ALA A 13 -3.87 20.59 9.59
CA ALA A 13 -3.22 20.22 8.32
C ALA A 13 -2.59 21.44 7.63
N ARG A 14 -3.31 22.57 7.53
CA ARG A 14 -2.77 23.82 6.94
C ARG A 14 -1.57 24.37 7.70
N LYS A 15 -1.54 24.24 9.03
CA LYS A 15 -0.38 24.63 9.84
C LYS A 15 0.83 23.74 9.55
N LEU A 16 0.61 22.44 9.38
CA LEU A 16 1.68 21.49 9.04
C LEU A 16 2.24 21.75 7.64
N VAL A 17 1.41 22.02 6.64
CA VAL A 17 1.86 22.36 5.28
C VAL A 17 2.78 23.59 5.31
N ARG A 18 2.39 24.66 6.01
CA ARG A 18 3.25 25.85 6.16
C ARG A 18 4.56 25.55 6.86
N ALA A 19 4.52 24.74 7.92
CA ALA A 19 5.75 24.35 8.62
C ALA A 19 6.68 23.50 7.73
N ILE A 20 6.12 22.68 6.85
CA ILE A 20 6.89 21.92 5.85
C ILE A 20 7.49 22.87 4.80
N GLU A 21 6.71 23.83 4.29
CA GLU A 21 7.21 24.89 3.39
C GLU A 21 8.40 25.63 4.01
N ASP A 22 8.27 26.12 5.25
CA ASP A 22 9.32 26.87 5.95
C ASP A 22 10.58 26.01 6.22
N ALA A 23 10.42 24.70 6.45
CA ALA A 23 11.52 23.78 6.72
C ALA A 23 12.23 23.27 5.44
N THR A 24 11.61 23.46 4.27
CA THR A 24 12.12 22.93 3.00
C THR A 24 13.21 23.84 2.45
N THR A 25 14.47 23.51 2.78
CA THR A 25 15.65 24.32 2.41
C THR A 25 16.36 23.85 1.14
N ARG A 26 15.96 22.70 0.59
CA ARG A 26 16.54 22.07 -0.60
C ARG A 26 15.56 21.03 -1.17
N PRO A 27 15.78 20.51 -2.38
CA PRO A 27 15.03 19.38 -2.88
C PRO A 27 15.18 18.13 -2.00
N TRP A 28 14.08 17.43 -1.75
CA TRP A 28 14.02 16.18 -1.00
C TRP A 28 13.23 15.12 -1.78
N THR A 29 13.74 13.90 -1.77
CA THR A 29 12.99 12.72 -2.21
C THR A 29 12.63 11.91 -0.96
N LEU A 30 11.34 11.75 -0.70
CA LEU A 30 10.81 11.03 0.46
C LEU A 30 10.05 9.80 -0.02
N MET A 31 10.45 8.62 0.48
CA MET A 31 9.79 7.37 0.13
C MET A 31 8.93 6.86 1.28
N GLU A 32 7.68 6.54 0.98
CA GLU A 32 6.82 5.73 1.86
C GLU A 32 6.81 4.27 1.40
N VAL A 33 6.55 3.34 2.32
CA VAL A 33 6.53 1.89 2.04
C VAL A 33 5.32 1.25 2.71
N CYS A 34 4.15 1.85 2.53
CA CYS A 34 2.89 1.34 3.03
C CYS A 34 1.73 1.70 2.10
N GLY A 35 1.10 0.70 1.49
CA GLY A 35 -0.04 0.95 0.59
C GLY A 35 -1.19 1.76 1.21
N GLY A 36 -1.37 1.69 2.54
CA GLY A 36 -2.33 2.53 3.26
C GLY A 36 -1.95 4.01 3.31
N GLN A 37 -0.65 4.31 3.41
CA GLN A 37 -0.11 5.67 3.29
C GLN A 37 -0.24 6.16 1.85
N THR A 38 0.17 5.36 0.85
CA THR A 38 -0.04 5.66 -0.58
C THR A 38 -1.49 6.04 -0.85
N HIS A 39 -2.45 5.20 -0.40
CA HIS A 39 -3.87 5.45 -0.58
C HIS A 39 -4.32 6.74 0.11
N THR A 40 -3.81 7.04 1.30
CA THR A 40 -4.15 8.28 2.02
C THR A 40 -3.59 9.52 1.31
N ILE A 41 -2.34 9.47 0.86
CA ILE A 41 -1.67 10.55 0.12
C ILE A 41 -2.49 10.89 -1.13
N VAL A 42 -2.74 9.91 -1.98
CA VAL A 42 -3.47 10.10 -3.24
C VAL A 42 -4.91 10.51 -3.00
N ARG A 43 -5.61 9.88 -2.05
CA ARG A 43 -7.02 10.18 -1.75
C ARG A 43 -7.24 11.63 -1.31
N TYR A 44 -6.28 12.20 -0.59
CA TYR A 44 -6.37 13.56 -0.07
C TYR A 44 -5.49 14.56 -0.84
N GLY A 45 -4.86 14.15 -1.94
CA GLY A 45 -3.99 15.00 -2.77
C GLY A 45 -2.82 15.60 -1.98
N ILE A 46 -2.27 14.87 -1.01
CA ILE A 46 -1.19 15.39 -0.14
C ILE A 46 0.06 15.71 -0.96
N ASP A 47 0.33 14.92 -1.99
CA ASP A 47 1.40 15.15 -2.96
C ASP A 47 1.25 16.50 -3.69
N GLU A 48 0.03 16.95 -3.96
CA GLU A 48 -0.23 18.26 -4.56
C GLU A 48 -0.12 19.42 -3.56
N LEU A 49 -0.25 19.14 -2.26
CA LEU A 49 -0.16 20.13 -1.19
C LEU A 49 1.27 20.40 -0.71
N LEU A 50 2.22 19.53 -1.03
CA LEU A 50 3.61 19.69 -0.63
C LEU A 50 4.35 20.70 -1.53
N PRO A 51 5.42 21.34 -1.02
CA PRO A 51 6.35 22.13 -1.82
C PRO A 51 6.86 21.34 -3.03
N LYS A 52 7.07 22.01 -4.18
CA LYS A 52 7.54 21.39 -5.42
C LYS A 52 8.94 20.79 -5.31
N GLU A 53 9.72 21.25 -4.32
CA GLU A 53 11.02 20.73 -3.95
C GLU A 53 10.94 19.35 -3.28
N ILE A 54 9.77 18.93 -2.83
CA ILE A 54 9.56 17.60 -2.22
C ILE A 54 8.92 16.66 -3.25
N GLU A 55 9.68 15.63 -3.61
CA GLU A 55 9.19 14.50 -4.40
C GLU A 55 8.80 13.36 -3.47
N LEU A 56 7.55 12.89 -3.60
CA LEU A 56 7.08 11.67 -2.92
C LEU A 56 7.27 10.46 -3.83
N VAL A 57 7.95 9.44 -3.31
CA VAL A 57 8.15 8.15 -3.98
C VAL A 57 7.33 7.08 -3.28
N HIS A 58 6.54 6.34 -4.06
CA HIS A 58 5.75 5.21 -3.58
C HIS A 58 6.57 3.93 -3.67
N GLY A 59 7.08 3.48 -2.53
CA GLY A 59 7.87 2.26 -2.43
C GLY A 59 7.02 0.98 -2.48
N PRO A 60 7.65 -0.19 -2.40
CA PRO A 60 6.99 -1.49 -2.49
C PRO A 60 6.25 -1.86 -1.19
N GLY A 61 5.26 -1.06 -0.79
CA GLY A 61 4.50 -1.19 0.46
C GLY A 61 3.33 -2.19 0.43
N CYS A 62 3.23 -3.01 -0.62
CA CYS A 62 2.15 -3.99 -0.82
C CYS A 62 2.71 -5.41 -0.62
N PRO A 63 2.42 -6.09 0.51
CA PRO A 63 2.98 -7.41 0.80
C PRO A 63 2.57 -8.47 -0.23
N VAL A 64 1.35 -8.36 -0.77
CA VAL A 64 0.84 -9.23 -1.83
C VAL A 64 1.66 -9.06 -3.11
N CYS A 65 1.88 -7.82 -3.52
CA CYS A 65 2.53 -7.47 -4.78
C CYS A 65 4.01 -7.88 -4.83
N VAL A 66 4.66 -7.96 -3.67
CA VAL A 66 6.07 -8.37 -3.54
C VAL A 66 6.25 -9.85 -3.19
N THR A 67 5.15 -10.61 -3.07
CA THR A 67 5.25 -12.04 -2.78
C THR A 67 5.93 -12.74 -3.96
N ALA A 68 7.00 -13.47 -3.68
CA ALA A 68 7.78 -14.15 -4.72
C ALA A 68 6.93 -15.20 -5.45
N LEU A 69 7.09 -15.29 -6.78
CA LEU A 69 6.39 -16.25 -7.63
C LEU A 69 6.54 -17.70 -7.12
N GLU A 70 7.74 -18.08 -6.69
CA GLU A 70 7.99 -19.41 -6.10
C GLU A 70 7.14 -19.68 -4.85
N THR A 71 6.86 -18.65 -4.04
CA THR A 71 6.00 -18.79 -2.86
C THR A 71 4.54 -18.97 -3.27
N ILE A 72 4.08 -18.23 -4.28
CA ILE A 72 2.74 -18.35 -4.87
C ILE A 72 2.54 -19.76 -5.44
N ASP A 73 3.50 -20.26 -6.23
CA ASP A 73 3.42 -21.59 -6.82
C ASP A 73 3.40 -22.72 -5.78
N ARG A 74 4.21 -22.60 -4.72
CA ARG A 74 4.16 -23.54 -3.59
C ARG A 74 2.81 -23.51 -2.88
N ALA A 75 2.22 -22.33 -2.70
CA ALA A 75 0.88 -22.17 -2.12
C ALA A 75 -0.19 -22.83 -3.01
N HIS A 76 -0.13 -22.60 -4.32
CA HIS A 76 -1.03 -23.22 -5.30
C HIS A 76 -0.92 -24.75 -5.28
N ALA A 77 0.29 -25.30 -5.24
CA ALA A 77 0.51 -26.74 -5.15
C ALA A 77 -0.08 -27.34 -3.86
N ILE A 78 -0.03 -26.62 -2.74
CA ILE A 78 -0.69 -27.05 -1.49
C ILE A 78 -2.21 -26.97 -1.62
N ALA A 79 -2.73 -25.87 -2.16
CA ALA A 79 -4.16 -25.62 -2.33
C ALA A 79 -4.84 -26.64 -3.26
N ALA A 80 -4.13 -27.17 -4.25
CA ALA A 80 -4.65 -28.15 -5.20
C ALA A 80 -4.75 -29.60 -4.65
N ARG A 81 -4.25 -29.87 -3.44
CA ARG A 81 -4.26 -31.23 -2.86
C ARG A 81 -5.67 -31.60 -2.37
N PRO A 82 -6.08 -32.87 -2.52
CA PRO A 82 -7.32 -33.34 -1.91
C PRO A 82 -7.25 -33.18 -0.39
N ASP A 83 -8.43 -32.98 0.22
CA ASP A 83 -8.63 -32.85 1.67
C ASP A 83 -7.87 -31.68 2.35
N VAL A 84 -7.44 -30.67 1.58
CA VAL A 84 -6.85 -29.43 2.10
C VAL A 84 -7.88 -28.30 2.12
N ILE A 85 -8.01 -27.63 3.27
CA ILE A 85 -8.68 -26.33 3.38
C ILE A 85 -7.59 -25.25 3.33
N PHE A 86 -7.49 -24.54 2.21
CA PHE A 86 -6.53 -23.45 2.03
C PHE A 86 -7.18 -22.11 2.32
N CYS A 87 -6.62 -21.36 3.27
CA CYS A 87 -7.11 -20.03 3.67
C CYS A 87 -6.22 -18.94 3.07
N SER A 88 -6.84 -17.90 2.54
CA SER A 88 -6.14 -16.77 1.92
C SER A 88 -6.89 -15.46 2.15
N PHE A 89 -6.16 -14.34 2.10
CA PHE A 89 -6.79 -13.03 1.92
C PHE A 89 -7.41 -12.92 0.53
N GLY A 90 -8.44 -12.09 0.40
CA GLY A 90 -9.23 -11.98 -0.84
C GLY A 90 -8.46 -11.37 -2.02
N ASP A 91 -7.54 -10.45 -1.74
CA ASP A 91 -6.63 -9.85 -2.72
C ASP A 91 -5.66 -10.88 -3.31
N MET A 92 -5.18 -11.81 -2.49
CA MET A 92 -4.28 -12.88 -2.91
C MET A 92 -4.95 -13.93 -3.82
N LEU A 93 -6.29 -14.02 -3.85
CA LEU A 93 -6.99 -15.02 -4.65
C LEU A 93 -6.77 -14.89 -6.16
N ARG A 94 -6.46 -13.68 -6.64
CA ARG A 94 -6.27 -13.36 -8.07
C ARG A 94 -4.81 -13.14 -8.44
N VAL A 95 -3.89 -13.40 -7.52
CA VAL A 95 -2.46 -13.25 -7.81
C VAL A 95 -2.03 -14.43 -8.68
N PRO A 96 -1.48 -14.18 -9.87
CA PRO A 96 -1.10 -15.24 -10.78
C PRO A 96 0.15 -15.97 -10.27
N GLY A 97 0.08 -17.29 -10.26
CA GLY A 97 1.23 -18.19 -10.27
C GLY A 97 1.59 -18.58 -11.70
N SER A 98 2.49 -19.55 -11.84
CA SER A 98 3.00 -20.03 -13.13
C SER A 98 1.93 -20.70 -14.02
N HIS A 99 0.86 -21.22 -13.42
CA HIS A 99 -0.16 -22.02 -14.12
C HIS A 99 -1.61 -21.57 -13.87
N GLY A 100 -1.82 -20.44 -13.20
CA GLY A 100 -3.16 -19.95 -12.83
C GLY A 100 -3.15 -19.25 -11.48
N ASP A 101 -4.34 -18.97 -10.93
CA ASP A 101 -4.54 -18.35 -9.62
C ASP A 101 -5.38 -19.23 -8.67
N LEU A 102 -5.44 -18.87 -7.39
CA LEU A 102 -6.22 -19.59 -6.38
C LEU A 102 -7.73 -19.57 -6.68
N LEU A 103 -8.24 -18.53 -7.34
CA LEU A 103 -9.66 -18.42 -7.67
C LEU A 103 -10.06 -19.44 -8.74
N GLN A 104 -9.18 -19.68 -9.73
CA GLN A 104 -9.34 -20.74 -10.72
C GLN A 104 -9.23 -22.12 -10.08
N LEU A 105 -8.26 -22.34 -9.18
CA LEU A 105 -8.07 -23.64 -8.51
C LEU A 105 -9.24 -24.06 -7.62
N LYS A 106 -10.01 -23.10 -7.11
CA LYS A 106 -11.21 -23.37 -6.30
C LYS A 106 -12.37 -23.97 -7.12
N SER A 107 -12.42 -23.69 -8.42
CA SER A 107 -13.57 -23.96 -9.31
C SER A 107 -13.42 -25.27 -10.06
#